data_AF-A0A7Y9GDK4-F1
#
_entry.id   AF-A0A7Y9GDK4-F1
#
_cell.length_a   1.000
_cell.length_b   1.000
_cell.length_c   1.000
_cell.angle_alpha   90.00
_cell.angle_beta   90.00
_cell.angle_gamma   90.00
#
_symmetry.space_group_name_H-M   'P 1'
#
loop_
_entity.id
_entity.type
_entity.pdbx_description
1 polymer ?
#
loop_
_entity_poly.entity_id
_entity_poly.type
_entity_poly.pdbx_seq_one_letter_code
_entity_poly.pdbx_strand_id
1 'polypeptide(L)'
;MKELTLDDLKDALRAAAGEAENLDDPADLLEVPFSELGYDSLAVMETTAQVERMLGIELPEEETAELKTPREYLDFVNARIGETV
;
A
#
# COMPACT_ATOMS: atom_id res chain seq x y z
N MET A 1 -11.82 1.83 -14.87
CA MET A 1 -11.74 0.90 -13.74
C MET A 1 -10.81 1.55 -12.74
N LYS A 2 -11.18 1.61 -11.46
CA LYS A 2 -10.28 2.10 -10.42
C LYS A 2 -9.48 0.88 -9.99
N GLU A 3 -8.17 0.95 -10.02
CA GLU A 3 -7.28 -0.11 -9.54
C GLU A 3 -6.12 0.59 -8.84
N LEU A 4 -5.66 0.02 -7.73
CA LEU A 4 -4.45 0.50 -7.09
C LEU A 4 -3.28 -0.05 -7.90
N THR A 5 -2.42 0.85 -8.41
CA THR A 5 -1.21 0.45 -9.11
C THR A 5 0.00 0.56 -8.19
N LEU A 6 1.09 -0.10 -8.55
CA LEU A 6 2.34 -0.02 -7.79
C LEU A 6 2.87 1.40 -7.66
N ASP A 7 2.71 2.22 -8.71
CA ASP A 7 3.07 3.64 -8.68
C ASP A 7 2.23 4.42 -7.66
N ASP A 8 0.93 4.14 -7.60
CA ASP A 8 0.00 4.78 -6.66
C ASP A 8 0.34 4.40 -5.21
N LEU A 9 0.66 3.11 -4.98
CA LEU A 9 1.14 2.63 -3.68
C LEU A 9 2.49 3.27 -3.31
N LYS A 10 3.42 3.43 -4.26
CA LYS A 10 4.70 4.10 -4.04
C LYS A 10 4.51 5.57 -3.66
N ASP A 11 3.62 6.28 -4.34
CA ASP A 11 3.32 7.68 -4.04
C ASP A 11 2.70 7.82 -2.64
N ALA A 12 1.76 6.94 -2.30
CA ALA A 12 1.15 6.90 -0.97
C ALA A 12 2.17 6.57 0.14
N LEU A 13 3.03 5.57 -0.08
CA LEU A 13 4.11 5.22 0.84
C LEU A 13 5.11 6.38 1.02
N ARG A 14 5.50 7.05 -0.08
CA ARG A 14 6.38 8.23 -0.03
C ARG A 14 5.72 9.41 0.68
N ALA A 15 4.41 9.58 0.54
CA ALA A 15 3.67 10.60 1.26
C ALA A 15 3.57 10.28 2.77
N ALA A 16 3.39 9.02 3.13
CA ALA A 16 3.25 8.56 4.52
C ALA A 16 4.58 8.54 5.30
N ALA A 17 5.66 8.02 4.71
CA ALA A 17 6.96 7.91 5.39
C ALA A 17 7.92 9.08 5.12
N GLY A 18 7.59 9.97 4.18
CA GLY A 18 8.51 10.98 3.65
C GLY A 18 9.37 10.43 2.51
N GLU A 19 10.46 11.14 2.18
CA GLU A 19 11.32 10.79 1.04
C GLU A 19 11.99 9.42 1.23
N ALA A 20 11.37 8.38 0.67
CA ALA A 20 11.91 7.03 0.69
C ALA A 20 12.96 6.86 -0.39
N GLU A 21 14.21 6.64 0.01
CA GLU A 21 15.37 6.57 -0.89
C GLU A 21 15.49 5.25 -1.68
N ASN A 22 14.58 4.28 -1.49
CA ASN A 22 14.75 2.90 -2.00
C ASN A 22 13.57 2.35 -2.84
N LEU A 23 12.75 3.21 -3.46
CA LEU A 23 11.59 2.74 -4.27
C LEU A 23 11.89 2.59 -5.78
N ASP A 24 13.15 2.70 -6.20
CA ASP A 24 13.54 2.73 -7.62
C ASP A 24 13.34 1.39 -8.36
N ASP A 25 13.42 0.25 -7.68
CA ASP A 25 13.24 -1.07 -8.31
C ASP A 25 11.86 -1.69 -7.98
N PRO A 26 10.89 -1.65 -8.92
CA PRO A 26 9.53 -2.13 -8.68
C PRO A 26 9.42 -3.65 -8.49
N ALA A 27 10.36 -4.42 -9.03
CA ALA A 27 10.30 -5.88 -8.98
C ALA A 27 10.63 -6.39 -7.56
N ASP A 28 11.69 -5.85 -6.97
CA ASP A 28 12.11 -6.19 -5.61
C ASP A 28 11.10 -5.66 -4.59
N LEU A 29 10.63 -4.42 -4.77
CA LEU A 29 9.75 -3.75 -3.82
C LEU A 29 8.47 -4.52 -3.50
N LEU A 30 7.87 -5.20 -4.49
CA LEU A 30 6.67 -6.01 -4.27
C LEU A 30 6.92 -7.19 -3.33
N GLU A 31 8.12 -7.76 -3.37
CA GLU A 31 8.51 -8.95 -2.61
C GLU A 31 9.20 -8.58 -1.29
N VAL A 32 9.72 -7.34 -1.17
CA VAL A 32 10.38 -6.85 0.04
C VAL A 32 9.35 -6.43 1.08
N PRO A 33 9.49 -6.88 2.35
CA PRO A 33 8.64 -6.45 3.44
C PRO A 33 8.74 -4.95 3.71
N PHE A 34 7.63 -4.34 4.14
CA PHE A 34 7.60 -2.94 4.59
C PHE A 34 8.70 -2.64 5.61
N SER A 35 8.92 -3.54 6.56
CA SER A 35 9.95 -3.38 7.59
C SER A 35 11.38 -3.36 7.04
N GLU A 36 11.67 -4.07 5.95
CA GLU A 36 12.98 -4.03 5.27
C GLU A 36 13.13 -2.78 4.40
N LEU A 37 12.02 -2.25 3.87
CA LEU A 37 11.97 -0.96 3.17
C LEU A 37 12.07 0.25 4.14
N GLY A 38 12.11 0.01 5.46
CA GLY A 38 12.16 1.06 6.49
C GLY A 38 10.79 1.63 6.85
N TYR A 39 9.71 0.94 6.50
CA TYR A 39 8.34 1.29 6.84
C TYR A 39 7.88 0.51 8.06
N ASP A 40 7.44 1.23 9.08
CA ASP A 40 6.77 0.67 10.23
C ASP A 40 5.26 0.47 9.98
N SER A 41 4.61 -0.27 10.89
CA SER A 41 3.16 -0.48 10.87
C SER A 41 2.34 0.81 10.79
N LEU A 42 2.84 1.91 11.38
CA LEU A 42 2.21 3.23 11.31
C LEU A 42 2.20 3.79 9.89
N ALA A 43 3.31 3.65 9.14
CA ALA A 43 3.40 4.15 7.79
C ALA A 43 2.45 3.38 6.84
N VAL A 44 2.26 2.08 7.08
CA VAL A 44 1.24 1.27 6.38
C VAL A 44 -0.16 1.77 6.69
N MET A 45 -0.49 2.08 7.95
CA MET A 45 -1.79 2.65 8.33
C MET A 45 -2.05 4.02 7.68
N GLU A 46 -1.05 4.91 7.68
CA GLU A 46 -1.17 6.22 7.00
C GLU A 46 -1.35 6.07 5.48
N THR A 47 -0.60 5.15 4.88
CA THR A 47 -0.75 4.79 3.46
C THR A 47 -2.17 4.30 3.18
N THR A 48 -2.72 3.44 4.05
CA THR A 48 -4.11 2.96 3.97
C THR A 48 -5.12 4.08 4.01
N ALA A 49 -5.03 4.98 4.99
CA ALA A 49 -5.95 6.11 5.07
C ALA A 49 -5.90 7.00 3.81
N GLN A 50 -4.73 7.11 3.17
CA GLN A 50 -4.57 7.84 1.91
C GLN A 50 -5.22 7.11 0.74
N VAL A 51 -4.98 5.80 0.62
CA VAL A 51 -5.55 4.93 -0.42
C VAL A 51 -7.07 4.87 -0.32
N GLU A 52 -7.63 4.74 0.88
CA GLU A 52 -9.07 4.80 1.15
C GLU A 52 -9.70 6.09 0.63
N ARG A 53 -9.03 7.23 0.87
CA ARG A 53 -9.48 8.54 0.37
C ARG A 53 -9.37 8.67 -1.15
N MET A 54 -8.27 8.19 -1.75
CA MET A 54 -8.06 8.23 -3.20
C MET A 54 -9.08 7.36 -3.92
N LEU A 55 -9.33 6.15 -3.42
CA LEU A 55 -10.18 5.16 -4.04
C LEU A 55 -11.65 5.29 -3.63
N GLY A 56 -11.93 5.85 -2.45
CA GLY A 56 -13.27 5.94 -1.89
C GLY A 56 -13.77 4.59 -1.35
N ILE A 57 -12.86 3.77 -0.84
CA ILE A 57 -13.14 2.45 -0.25
C ILE A 57 -12.79 2.47 1.24
N GLU A 58 -13.31 1.50 1.98
CA GLU A 58 -12.94 1.29 3.39
C GLU A 58 -12.11 0.01 3.51
N LEU A 59 -10.91 0.14 4.07
CA LEU A 59 -9.94 -0.92 4.25
C LEU A 59 -9.77 -1.17 5.76
N PRO A 60 -10.10 -2.37 6.26
CA PRO A 60 -9.98 -2.65 7.69
C PRO A 60 -8.52 -2.57 8.15
N GLU A 61 -8.30 -1.77 9.19
CA GLU A 61 -6.97 -1.56 9.80
C GLU A 61 -6.36 -2.87 10.32
N GLU A 62 -7.20 -3.79 10.81
CA GLU A 62 -6.76 -5.11 11.30
C GLU A 62 -6.15 -5.95 10.16
N GLU A 63 -6.85 -6.08 9.03
CA GLU A 63 -6.33 -6.85 7.88
C GLU A 63 -5.11 -6.15 7.28
N THR A 64 -5.14 -4.81 7.17
CA THR A 64 -4.02 -4.07 6.58
C THR A 64 -2.76 -4.08 7.44
N ALA A 65 -2.90 -4.14 8.77
CA ALA A 65 -1.79 -4.31 9.70
C ALA A 65 -1.15 -5.71 9.63
N GLU A 66 -1.87 -6.73 9.14
CA GLU A 66 -1.31 -8.07 8.92
C GLU A 66 -0.49 -8.17 7.63
N LEU A 67 -0.67 -7.23 6.70
CA LEU A 67 0.05 -7.19 5.42
C LEU A 67 1.51 -6.81 5.64
N LYS A 68 2.42 -7.67 5.17
CA LYS A 68 3.86 -7.46 5.36
C LYS A 68 4.53 -6.94 4.11
N THR A 69 3.96 -7.19 2.94
CA THR A 69 4.54 -6.83 1.66
C THR A 69 3.61 -5.91 0.84
N PRO A 70 4.18 -5.03 0.00
CA PRO A 70 3.42 -4.21 -0.95
C PRO A 70 2.57 -5.04 -1.90
N ARG A 71 3.01 -6.25 -2.25
CA ARG A 71 2.25 -7.18 -3.09
C ARG A 71 0.96 -7.66 -2.42
N GLU A 72 1.03 -8.10 -1.17
CA GLU A 72 -0.15 -8.49 -0.41
C GLU A 72 -1.13 -7.31 -0.29
N TYR A 73 -0.60 -6.11 -0.08
CA TYR A 73 -1.39 -4.89 -0.02
C TYR A 73 -2.11 -4.56 -1.33
N LEU A 74 -1.38 -4.58 -2.44
CA LEU A 74 -1.95 -4.36 -3.77
C LEU A 74 -3.04 -5.37 -4.09
N ASP A 75 -2.80 -6.66 -3.82
CA ASP A 75 -3.78 -7.71 -4.08
C ASP A 75 -5.05 -7.51 -3.23
N PHE A 76 -4.87 -7.24 -1.93
CA PHE A 76 -5.98 -6.97 -1.00
C PHE A 76 -6.84 -5.78 -1.43
N VAL A 77 -6.20 -4.66 -1.78
CA VAL A 77 -6.92 -3.46 -2.22
C VAL A 77 -7.62 -3.71 -3.55
N ASN A 78 -6.94 -4.31 -4.52
CA ASN A 78 -7.55 -4.58 -5.83
C ASN A 78 -8.70 -5.59 -5.74
N ALA A 79 -8.64 -6.56 -4.83
CA ALA A 79 -9.77 -7.46 -4.54
C ALA A 79 -11.00 -6.68 -4.04
N ARG A 80 -10.83 -5.75 -3.09
CA ARG A 80 -11.92 -4.89 -2.58
C ARG A 80 -12.54 -4.02 -3.66
N ILE A 81 -11.72 -3.44 -4.55
CA ILE A 81 -12.24 -2.61 -5.64
C ILE A 81 -13.00 -3.49 -6.65
N GLY A 82 -12.48 -4.69 -6.95
CA GLY A 82 -13.10 -5.65 -7.87
C GLY A 82 -14.42 -6.23 -7.37
N GLU A 83 -14.61 -6.35 -6.05
CA GLU A 83 -15.85 -6.81 -5.43
C GLU A 83 -16.98 -5.76 -5.43
N THR A 84 -16.70 -4.48 -5.71
CA THR A 84 -17.71 -3.40 -5.70
C THR A 84 -18.57 -3.34 -6.98
N VAL A 85 -18.84 -4.49 -7.61
CA VAL A 85 -19.67 -4.61 -8.85
C VAL A 85 -21.12 -5.00 -8.55
#